data_AF-A0A378AJR7-F1
#
_entry.id   AF-A0A378AJR7-F1
#
_cell.length_a   1.000
_cell.length_b   1.000
_cell.length_c   1.000
_cell.angle_alpha   90.00
_cell.angle_beta   90.00
_cell.angle_gamma   90.00
#
_symmetry.space_group_name_H-M   'P 1'
#
loop_
_entity.id
_entity.type
_entity.pdbx_description
1 polymer ?
#
loop_
_entity_poly.entity_id
_entity_poly.type
_entity_poly.pdbx_seq_one_letter_code
_entity_poly.pdbx_strand_id
1 'polypeptide(L)'
;MESVTLSLPEAYDLALEVLSANGFSADHAVAIARNVTAGERDGCASHGLWRLLGIVDTLRKGKVSPDAEPQIHDQAPGIARADAGALFHCWPTSARCRCCWRRRATMALRRWQLIAAFIFPRCLPILSR
;
A
#
# COMPACT_ATOMS: atom_id res chain seq x y z
N MET A 1 -26.58 3.72 21.11
CA MET A 1 -25.40 3.58 20.25
C MET A 1 -24.65 4.89 20.36
N GLU A 2 -23.48 4.90 20.98
CA GLU A 2 -22.65 6.10 21.08
C GLU A 2 -21.87 6.25 19.77
N SER A 3 -21.85 7.44 19.19
CA SER A 3 -21.14 7.75 17.94
C SER A 3 -20.07 8.78 18.21
N VAL A 4 -18.86 8.54 17.70
CA VAL A 4 -17.74 9.49 17.76
C VAL A 4 -17.55 10.09 16.38
N THR A 5 -17.47 11.41 16.30
CA THR A 5 -17.14 12.12 15.07
C THR A 5 -15.65 12.43 15.06
N LEU A 6 -14.96 12.01 14.00
CA LEU A 6 -13.55 12.31 13.77
C LEU A 6 -13.41 13.19 12.54
N SER A 7 -12.47 14.12 12.58
CA SER A 7 -11.96 14.82 11.40
C SER A 7 -11.05 13.89 10.58
N LEU A 8 -10.82 14.23 9.30
CA LEU A 8 -9.93 13.44 8.44
C LEU A 8 -8.48 13.34 8.97
N PRO A 9 -7.89 14.41 9.55
CA PRO A 9 -6.60 14.30 10.22
C PRO A 9 -6.62 13.33 11.41
N GLU A 10 -7.65 13.38 12.25
CA GLU A 10 -7.77 12.45 13.40
C GLU A 10 -7.93 11.00 12.93
N ALA A 11 -8.67 10.76 11.84
CA ALA A 11 -8.77 9.44 11.23
C ALA A 11 -7.42 8.95 10.69
N TYR A 12 -6.62 9.83 10.10
CA TYR A 12 -5.27 9.51 9.65
C TYR A 12 -4.33 9.16 10.80
N ASP A 13 -4.34 9.98 11.86
CA ASP A 13 -3.49 9.78 13.04
C ASP A 13 -3.86 8.48 13.77
N LEU A 14 -5.16 8.20 13.91
CA LEU A 14 -5.66 6.93 14.45
C LEU A 14 -5.16 5.74 13.62
N ALA A 15 -5.22 5.83 12.29
CA ALA A 15 -4.73 4.76 11.43
C ALA A 15 -3.21 4.55 11.58
N LEU A 16 -2.44 5.63 11.63
CA LEU A 16 -0.99 5.57 11.86
C LEU A 16 -0.64 4.94 13.21
N GLU A 17 -1.32 5.35 14.27
CA GLU A 17 -1.09 4.83 15.62
C GLU A 17 -1.35 3.32 15.66
N VAL A 18 -2.51 2.89 15.14
CA VAL A 18 -2.89 1.47 15.09
C VAL A 18 -1.85 0.65 14.31
N LEU A 19 -1.42 1.11 13.15
CA LEU A 19 -0.46 0.38 12.32
C LEU A 19 0.92 0.32 12.98
N SER A 20 1.40 1.43 13.52
CA SER A 20 2.70 1.50 14.21
C SER A 20 2.70 0.61 15.46
N ALA A 21 1.62 0.63 16.25
CA ALA A 21 1.46 -0.21 17.43
C ALA A 21 1.41 -1.72 17.11
N ASN A 22 1.00 -2.10 15.90
CA ASN A 22 1.00 -3.50 15.46
C ASN A 22 2.29 -3.89 14.70
N GLY A 23 3.30 -3.01 14.66
CA GLY A 23 4.64 -3.34 14.15
C GLY A 23 4.84 -3.12 12.65
N PHE A 24 3.94 -2.41 11.97
CA PHE A 24 4.17 -1.98 10.59
C PHE A 24 5.35 -1.03 10.50
N SER A 25 6.16 -1.17 9.44
CA SER A 25 7.21 -0.19 9.13
C SER A 25 6.60 1.19 8.87
N ALA A 26 7.36 2.26 9.12
CA ALA A 26 6.87 3.62 8.96
C ALA A 26 6.35 3.88 7.54
N ASP A 27 7.03 3.34 6.51
CA ASP A 27 6.63 3.49 5.12
C ASP A 27 5.29 2.80 4.83
N HIS A 28 5.05 1.61 5.40
CA HIS A 28 3.78 0.90 5.27
C HIS A 28 2.66 1.53 6.07
N ALA A 29 2.94 1.96 7.30
CA ALA A 29 1.98 2.64 8.15
C ALA A 29 1.43 3.91 7.46
N VAL A 30 2.32 4.77 6.96
CA VAL A 30 1.96 5.98 6.20
C VAL A 30 1.20 5.63 4.94
N ALA A 31 1.59 4.57 4.23
CA ALA A 31 0.92 4.16 3.02
C ALA A 31 -0.55 3.78 3.23
N ILE A 32 -0.77 2.90 4.19
CA ILE A 32 -2.07 2.35 4.50
C ILE A 32 -2.95 3.45 5.12
N ALA A 33 -2.42 4.24 6.06
CA ALA A 33 -3.15 5.34 6.69
C ALA A 33 -3.69 6.33 5.65
N ARG A 34 -2.88 6.71 4.65
CA ARG A 34 -3.34 7.59 3.55
C ARG A 34 -4.49 7.00 2.74
N ASN A 35 -4.44 5.70 2.43
CA ASN A 35 -5.50 5.04 1.66
C ASN A 35 -6.79 4.94 2.46
N VAL A 36 -6.68 4.56 3.74
CA VAL A 36 -7.81 4.47 4.67
C VAL A 36 -8.48 5.84 4.85
N THR A 37 -7.71 6.90 5.07
CA THR A 37 -8.25 8.27 5.18
C THR A 37 -8.89 8.75 3.87
N ALA A 38 -8.33 8.37 2.72
CA ALA A 38 -8.96 8.67 1.43
C ALA A 38 -10.30 7.93 1.28
N GLY A 39 -10.39 6.67 1.73
CA GLY A 39 -11.63 5.91 1.78
C GLY A 39 -12.71 6.60 2.62
N GLU A 40 -12.34 7.15 3.78
CA GLU A 40 -13.25 7.95 4.61
C GLU A 40 -13.69 9.25 3.92
N ARG A 41 -12.74 9.99 3.32
CA ARG A 41 -13.03 11.23 2.59
C ARG A 41 -14.00 11.00 1.44
N ASP A 42 -13.85 9.88 0.75
CA ASP A 42 -14.65 9.55 -0.44
C ASP A 42 -15.98 8.84 -0.06
N GLY A 43 -16.28 8.68 1.25
CA GLY A 43 -17.52 8.07 1.74
C GLY A 43 -17.58 6.54 1.55
N CYS A 44 -16.46 5.91 1.24
CA CYS A 44 -16.36 4.48 0.97
C CYS A 44 -15.98 3.73 2.26
N ALA A 45 -16.95 3.56 3.16
CA ALA A 45 -16.72 2.99 4.50
C ALA A 45 -16.03 1.61 4.49
N SER A 46 -16.29 0.76 3.48
CA SER A 46 -15.63 -0.56 3.34
C SER A 46 -14.13 -0.48 3.04
N HIS A 47 -13.66 0.69 2.56
CA HIS A 47 -12.26 0.99 2.27
C HIS A 47 -11.66 2.01 3.25
N GLY A 48 -12.44 2.47 4.24
CA GLY A 48 -12.04 3.40 5.29
C GLY A 48 -11.42 2.70 6.51
N LEU A 49 -11.58 3.30 7.69
CA LEU A 49 -11.00 2.89 8.98
C LEU A 49 -11.39 1.47 9.36
N TRP A 50 -12.58 1.03 8.97
CA TRP A 50 -13.04 -0.33 9.15
C TRP A 50 -12.04 -1.38 8.62
N ARG A 51 -11.28 -1.03 7.57
CA ARG A 51 -10.32 -1.94 6.97
C ARG A 51 -9.13 -2.26 7.86
N LEU A 52 -8.79 -1.39 8.82
CA LEU A 52 -7.69 -1.60 9.77
C LEU A 52 -7.87 -2.89 10.58
N LEU A 53 -9.11 -3.26 10.92
CA LEU A 53 -9.41 -4.50 11.62
C LEU A 53 -8.92 -5.73 10.86
N GLY A 54 -9.21 -5.79 9.55
CA GLY A 54 -8.79 -6.88 8.69
C GLY A 54 -7.28 -6.88 8.42
N ILE A 55 -6.66 -5.69 8.32
CA ILE A 55 -5.23 -5.54 8.12
C ILE A 55 -4.46 -6.12 9.31
N VAL A 56 -4.84 -5.70 10.52
CA VAL A 56 -4.22 -6.15 11.76
C VAL A 56 -4.46 -7.64 12.00
N ASP A 57 -5.67 -8.14 11.76
CA ASP A 57 -5.98 -9.57 11.86
C ASP A 57 -5.14 -10.41 10.89
N THR A 58 -4.98 -9.96 9.65
CA THR A 58 -4.16 -10.65 8.64
C THR A 58 -2.67 -10.68 9.02
N LEU A 59 -2.16 -9.57 9.58
CA LEU A 59 -0.80 -9.51 10.10
C LEU A 59 -0.61 -10.48 11.27
N ARG A 60 -1.53 -10.50 12.24
CA ARG A 60 -1.47 -11.39 13.41
C ARG A 60 -1.52 -12.87 13.02
N LYS A 61 -2.17 -13.20 11.91
CA LYS A 61 -2.19 -14.56 11.32
C LYS A 61 -0.90 -14.91 10.57
N GLY A 62 0.09 -14.02 10.52
CA GLY A 62 1.37 -14.24 9.83
C GLY A 62 1.26 -14.33 8.31
N LYS A 63 0.13 -13.89 7.72
CA LYS A 63 -0.09 -13.94 6.28
C LYS A 63 0.59 -12.81 5.52
N VAL A 64 1.03 -11.80 6.26
CA VAL A 64 1.63 -10.57 5.74
C VAL A 64 2.86 -10.22 6.54
N SER A 65 3.91 -9.74 5.87
CA SER A 65 5.09 -9.16 6.51
C SER A 65 4.87 -7.64 6.66
N PRO A 66 5.06 -7.10 7.88
CA PRO A 66 4.81 -5.69 8.18
C PRO A 66 5.90 -4.74 7.67
N ASP A 67 6.97 -5.28 7.11
CA ASP A 67 8.21 -4.61 6.74
C ASP A 67 8.76 -5.03 5.37
N ALA A 68 8.04 -5.88 4.64
CA ALA A 68 8.52 -6.37 3.35
C ALA A 68 8.81 -5.22 2.38
N GLU A 69 9.83 -5.40 1.53
CA GLU A 69 10.20 -4.40 0.53
C GLU A 69 10.00 -4.97 -0.86
N PRO A 70 9.27 -4.27 -1.75
CA PRO A 70 9.01 -4.78 -3.09
C PRO A 70 10.32 -4.83 -3.89
N GLN A 71 10.55 -5.96 -4.58
CA GLN A 71 11.69 -6.16 -5.45
C GLN A 71 11.26 -5.95 -6.90
N ILE A 72 12.00 -5.11 -7.63
CA ILE A 72 11.73 -4.84 -9.05
C ILE A 72 12.73 -5.62 -9.89
N HIS A 73 12.22 -6.45 -10.79
CA HIS A 73 13.00 -7.18 -11.76
C HIS A 73 12.80 -6.55 -13.14
N ASP A 74 13.89 -6.08 -13.75
CA ASP A 74 13.90 -5.73 -15.17
C ASP A 74 13.82 -7.01 -15.99
N GLN A 75 12.71 -7.19 -16.71
CA GLN A 75 12.44 -8.44 -17.44
C GLN A 75 12.71 -8.27 -18.93
N ALA A 76 12.33 -7.12 -19.49
CA ALA A 76 12.51 -6.77 -20.89
C ALA A 76 12.34 -5.26 -21.10
N PRO A 77 12.79 -4.70 -22.24
CA PRO A 77 12.53 -3.30 -22.57
C PRO A 77 11.04 -2.96 -22.49
N GLY A 78 10.67 -2.03 -21.59
CA GLY A 78 9.29 -1.62 -21.35
C GLY A 78 8.50 -2.51 -20.37
N ILE A 79 9.08 -3.57 -19.81
CA ILE A 79 8.41 -4.49 -18.88
C ILE A 79 9.26 -4.67 -17.62
N ALA A 80 8.70 -4.25 -16.48
CA ALA A 80 9.26 -4.51 -15.16
C ALA A 80 8.30 -5.37 -14.34
N ARG A 81 8.81 -6.43 -13.73
CA ARG A 81 8.05 -7.26 -12.78
C ARG A 81 8.29 -6.74 -11.37
N ALA A 82 7.22 -6.53 -10.62
CA ALA A 82 7.30 -6.20 -9.20
C ALA A 82 6.91 -7.42 -8.36
N ASP A 83 7.84 -7.93 -7.56
CA ASP A 83 7.54 -8.90 -6.50
C ASP A 83 7.28 -8.14 -5.20
N ALA A 84 6.05 -8.21 -4.73
CA ALA A 84 5.64 -7.57 -3.48
C ALA A 84 5.96 -8.44 -2.25
N GLY A 85 6.46 -9.68 -2.40
CA GLY A 85 6.64 -10.58 -1.26
C GLY A 85 5.32 -10.86 -0.52
N ALA A 86 5.37 -10.96 0.81
CA ALA A 86 4.18 -11.08 1.66
C ALA A 86 3.61 -9.72 2.07
N LEU A 87 3.71 -8.69 1.23
CA LEU A 87 3.21 -7.35 1.55
C LEU A 87 1.69 -7.28 1.67
N PHE A 88 1.23 -6.38 2.52
CA PHE A 88 -0.18 -5.98 2.48
C PHE A 88 -0.44 -5.23 1.17
N HIS A 89 -1.48 -5.62 0.44
CA HIS A 89 -1.87 -4.98 -0.81
C HIS A 89 -2.36 -3.55 -0.52
N CYS A 90 -1.45 -2.58 -0.63
CA CYS A 90 -1.76 -1.17 -0.66
C CYS A 90 -1.72 -0.70 -2.12
N TRP A 91 -2.84 -0.19 -2.63
CA TRP A 91 -2.91 0.44 -3.95
C TRP A 91 -1.78 1.50 -4.09
N PRO A 92 -1.17 1.68 -5.27
CA PRO A 92 0.10 2.40 -5.43
C PRO A 92 -0.05 3.93 -5.30
N THR A 93 -0.25 4.43 -4.09
CA THR A 93 -0.42 5.86 -3.77
C THR A 93 0.44 6.36 -2.60
N SER A 94 1.33 5.52 -2.04
CA SER A 94 2.25 5.93 -0.98
C SER A 94 3.67 6.23 -1.47
N ALA A 95 4.32 7.16 -0.78
CA ALA A 95 5.27 8.12 -1.33
C ALA A 95 6.68 7.61 -1.66
N ARG A 96 6.92 6.29 -1.76
CA ARG A 96 8.13 5.75 -2.41
C ARG A 96 7.94 5.42 -3.90
N CYS A 97 6.71 5.53 -4.42
CA CYS A 97 6.42 5.21 -5.81
C CYS A 97 5.67 6.35 -6.54
N ARG A 98 6.40 7.38 -7.00
CA ARG A 98 6.26 8.00 -8.34
C ARG A 98 7.19 9.17 -8.66
N CYS A 99 7.75 9.89 -7.68
CA CYS A 99 8.61 11.06 -7.98
C CYS A 99 10.12 10.79 -7.93
N CYS A 100 10.65 9.96 -7.01
CA CYS A 100 12.09 9.60 -7.01
C CYS A 100 12.46 8.56 -8.09
N TRP A 101 11.52 7.68 -8.48
CA TRP A 101 11.77 6.70 -9.56
C TRP A 101 11.99 7.33 -10.93
N ARG A 102 11.60 8.61 -11.12
CA ARG A 102 11.82 9.35 -12.37
C ARG A 102 13.25 9.84 -12.56
N ARG A 103 14.23 9.57 -11.67
CA ARG A 103 15.65 9.90 -11.93
C ARG A 103 16.59 8.70 -12.07
N ARG A 104 16.25 7.52 -11.55
CA ARG A 104 17.09 6.32 -11.72
C ARG A 104 16.66 5.42 -12.90
N ALA A 105 15.36 5.38 -13.24
CA ALA A 105 14.90 4.67 -14.44
C ALA A 105 14.99 5.51 -15.74
N THR A 106 14.98 6.85 -15.65
CA THR A 106 15.07 7.74 -16.83
C THR A 106 16.46 7.81 -17.46
N MET A 107 17.54 7.40 -16.78
CA MET A 107 18.84 7.28 -17.45
C MET A 107 18.87 6.07 -18.41
N ALA A 108 18.13 4.99 -18.12
CA ALA A 108 18.03 3.84 -19.01
C ALA A 108 16.91 3.99 -20.07
N LEU A 109 15.89 4.82 -19.81
CA LEU A 109 14.69 4.95 -20.67
C LEU A 109 14.78 6.01 -21.78
N ARG A 110 15.94 6.65 -22.03
CA ARG A 110 16.07 7.58 -23.17
C ARG A 110 15.98 6.93 -24.56
N ARG A 111 15.95 5.60 -24.65
CA ARG A 111 15.93 4.86 -25.93
C ARG A 111 14.56 4.29 -26.33
N TRP A 112 13.58 4.14 -25.44
CA TRP A 112 12.36 3.39 -25.77
C TRP A 112 11.11 4.01 -25.17
N GLN A 113 10.33 4.70 -26.01
CA GLN A 113 8.98 5.19 -25.72
C GLN A 113 7.98 4.02 -25.79
N LEU A 114 7.71 3.30 -24.70
CA LEU A 114 6.49 2.48 -24.62
C LEU A 114 5.98 2.33 -23.18
N ILE A 115 4.65 2.24 -23.07
CA ILE A 115 3.85 2.12 -21.86
C ILE A 115 4.29 0.90 -21.05
N ALA A 116 4.67 1.11 -19.78
CA ALA A 116 5.05 0.03 -18.88
C ALA A 116 3.81 -0.71 -18.36
N ALA A 117 3.66 -1.98 -18.70
CA ALA A 117 2.68 -2.88 -18.10
C ALA A 117 3.28 -3.51 -16.82
N PHE A 118 2.61 -3.31 -15.68
CA PHE A 118 3.00 -3.92 -14.41
C PHE A 118 2.21 -5.22 -14.20
N ILE A 119 2.93 -6.35 -14.07
CA ILE A 119 2.35 -7.65 -13.72
C ILE A 119 2.73 -7.96 -12.27
N PHE A 120 1.73 -8.19 -11.42
CA PHE A 120 1.88 -8.53 -9.99
C PHE A 120 1.56 -10.00 -9.73
N PRO A 121 2.56 -10.90 -9.67
CA PRO A 121 2.31 -12.35 -9.54
C PRO A 121 2.05 -12.86 -8.11
N ARG A 122 2.16 -12.01 -7.08
CA ARG A 122 1.93 -12.38 -5.66
C ARG A 122 1.14 -11.33 -4.90
N CYS A 123 -0.04 -10.99 -5.39
CA CYS A 123 -1.06 -10.33 -4.57
C CYS A 123 -1.92 -11.43 -3.96
N LEU A 124 -1.93 -11.59 -2.63
CA LEU A 124 -2.97 -12.39 -2.01
C LEU A 124 -4.32 -11.70 -2.26
N PRO A 125 -5.27 -12.33 -2.97
CA PRO A 125 -6.62 -11.83 -2.97
C PRO A 125 -7.19 -12.02 -1.57
N ILE A 126 -7.68 -10.94 -0.95
CA ILE A 126 -8.56 -11.04 0.21
C ILE A 126 -9.92 -11.48 -0.34
N LEU A 127 -10.04 -12.77 -0.63
CA LEU A 127 -11.30 -13.43 -0.97
C LEU A 127 -11.81 -14.15 0.27
N SER A 128 -13.06 -13.85 0.61
CA SER A 128 -13.81 -14.44 1.71
C SER A 128 -14.06 -15.93 1.48
N ARG A 129 -13.48 -16.76 2.35
CA ARG A 129 -14.10 -17.81 3.18
C ARG A 129 -13.01 -18.73 3.73
#